data_AF-A0A3C0J330-F1
#
_entry.id   AF-A0A3C0J330-F1
#
_cell.length_a   1.000
_cell.length_b   1.000
_cell.length_c   1.000
_cell.angle_alpha   90.00
_cell.angle_beta   90.00
_cell.angle_gamma   90.00
#
_symmetry.space_group_name_H-M   'P 1'
#
loop_
_entity.id
_entity.type
_entity.pdbx_description
1 polymer ?
#
loop_
_entity_poly.entity_id
_entity_poly.type
_entity_poly.pdbx_seq_one_letter_code
_entity_poly.pdbx_strand_id
1 'polypeptide(L)'
;MTLLAIILRSIVDVLAYPATMLLFWVVMAIVYYRYRRLAALERQWTARSPSPLTRTMQSLGEGVVGGVAASLLFVLLGPSIDRMGLGFLLPAALALAMLDARFVCFSYAAGLACICNLLLGWPALDVASAASVVGVLHLIEAGLIWATGHRGAIPVLVSGLDGRPAGAFLMERFWPVPAAIGLMLYYPISSVLPDVIAMPQWWPLIKSTAPVPEGMQAVYALVGLTAILGYSDLTYTRLPRRKTGVTAAMSAAYSLILLGLAVLSSTRRWALWAAALFSPAGHELMV
;
A
#
# COMPACT_ATOMS: atom_id res chain seq x y z
N MET A 1 15.53 -2.10 23.00
CA MET A 1 14.07 -2.04 22.68
C MET A 1 13.70 -3.22 21.78
N THR A 2 12.48 -3.74 21.83
CA THR A 2 12.03 -4.79 20.89
C THR A 2 11.66 -4.19 19.54
N LEU A 3 11.76 -4.95 18.44
CA LEU A 3 11.39 -4.48 17.10
C LEU A 3 9.95 -3.95 17.05
N LEU A 4 9.02 -4.65 17.70
CA LEU A 4 7.62 -4.22 17.78
C LEU A 4 7.48 -2.84 18.45
N ALA A 5 8.24 -2.57 19.51
CA ALA A 5 8.21 -1.26 20.17
C ALA A 5 8.71 -0.14 19.25
N ILE A 6 9.72 -0.41 18.41
CA ILE A 6 10.20 0.57 17.42
C ILE A 6 9.12 0.81 16.36
N ILE A 7 8.50 -0.25 15.82
CA ILE A 7 7.42 -0.12 14.83
C ILE A 7 6.26 0.71 15.38
N LEU A 8 5.78 0.38 16.59
CA LEU A 8 4.68 1.11 17.22
C LEU A 8 5.04 2.57 17.47
N ARG A 9 6.27 2.84 17.91
CA ARG A 9 6.77 4.21 18.07
C ARG A 9 6.79 4.94 16.72
N SER A 10 7.34 4.35 15.67
CA SER A 10 7.37 4.95 14.33
C SER A 10 5.97 5.24 13.77
N ILE A 11 4.98 4.40 14.07
CA ILE A 11 3.57 4.63 13.70
C ILE A 11 3.00 5.85 14.45
N VAL A 12 3.30 5.99 15.73
CA VAL A 12 2.88 7.17 16.53
C VAL A 12 3.62 8.43 16.08
N ASP A 13 4.90 8.32 15.73
CA ASP A 13 5.75 9.42 15.27
C ASP A 13 5.26 10.06 13.96
N VAL A 14 4.34 9.41 13.23
CA VAL A 14 3.58 10.04 12.14
C VAL A 14 2.96 11.36 12.59
N LEU A 15 2.50 11.46 13.83
CA LEU A 15 1.90 12.67 14.40
C LEU A 15 2.93 13.62 15.03
N ALA A 16 4.17 13.18 15.22
CA ALA A 16 5.21 13.97 15.86
C ALA A 16 5.91 14.94 14.90
N TYR A 17 6.01 14.58 13.61
CA TYR A 17 6.66 15.41 12.60
C TYR A 17 5.63 16.20 11.75
N PRO A 18 5.84 17.51 11.49
CA PRO A 18 4.85 18.33 10.78
C PRO A 18 4.42 17.80 9.41
N ALA A 19 5.36 17.28 8.61
CA ALA A 19 5.09 16.79 7.26
C ALA A 19 4.24 15.51 7.27
N THR A 20 4.60 14.54 8.12
CA THR A 20 3.85 13.27 8.25
C THR A 20 2.52 13.48 8.95
N MET A 21 2.43 14.44 9.88
CA MET A 21 1.20 14.81 10.56
C MET A 21 0.22 15.47 9.59
N LEU A 22 0.72 16.37 8.72
CA LEU A 22 -0.07 16.98 7.66
C LEU A 22 -0.62 15.90 6.71
N LEU A 23 0.26 14.99 6.25
CA LEU A 23 -0.15 13.88 5.38
C LEU A 23 -1.23 13.02 6.05
N PHE A 24 -1.05 12.66 7.33
CA PHE A 24 -2.04 11.91 8.11
C PHE A 24 -3.40 12.60 8.12
N TRP A 25 -3.45 13.90 8.42
CA TRP A 25 -4.73 14.62 8.47
C TRP A 25 -5.37 14.81 7.10
N VAL A 26 -4.58 15.01 6.04
CA VAL A 26 -5.08 15.00 4.66
C VAL A 26 -5.72 13.66 4.32
N VAL A 27 -5.05 12.56 4.65
CA VAL A 27 -5.58 11.21 4.47
C VAL A 27 -6.89 11.03 5.25
N MET A 28 -6.92 11.40 6.53
CA MET A 28 -8.11 11.30 7.37
C MET A 28 -9.27 12.13 6.83
N ALA A 29 -9.00 13.34 6.32
CA ALA A 29 -10.00 14.20 5.71
C ALA A 29 -10.60 13.60 4.43
N ILE A 30 -9.76 13.01 3.56
CA ILE A 30 -10.21 12.30 2.36
C ILE A 30 -11.11 11.14 2.76
N VAL A 31 -10.68 10.28 3.68
CA VAL A 31 -11.46 9.12 4.13
C VAL A 31 -12.78 9.54 4.78
N TYR A 32 -12.78 10.59 5.60
CA TYR A 32 -14.00 11.16 6.17
C TYR A 32 -14.97 11.66 5.09
N TYR A 33 -14.47 12.37 4.07
CA TYR A 33 -15.30 12.82 2.96
C TYR A 33 -15.93 11.64 2.18
N ARG A 34 -15.15 10.58 1.93
CA ARG A 34 -15.66 9.35 1.31
C ARG A 34 -16.77 8.71 2.15
N TYR A 35 -16.59 8.58 3.47
CA TYR A 35 -17.64 8.03 4.34
C TYR A 35 -18.85 8.94 4.50
N ARG A 36 -18.70 10.27 4.39
CA ARG A 36 -19.84 11.19 4.32
C ARG A 36 -20.70 10.93 3.09
N ARG A 37 -20.08 10.79 1.92
CA ARG A 37 -20.78 10.46 0.66
C ARG A 37 -21.47 9.11 0.77
N LEU A 38 -20.77 8.10 1.30
CA LEU A 38 -21.29 6.74 1.45
C LEU A 38 -22.48 6.68 2.42
N ALA A 39 -22.42 7.40 3.55
CA ALA A 39 -23.53 7.51 4.49
C ALA A 39 -24.74 8.25 3.88
N ALA A 40 -24.52 9.24 3.01
CA ALA A 40 -25.61 9.92 2.30
C ALA A 40 -26.34 8.98 1.32
N LEU A 41 -25.60 8.11 0.63
CA LEU A 41 -26.16 7.07 -0.24
C LEU A 41 -26.96 6.04 0.57
N GLU A 42 -26.40 5.54 1.68
CA GLU A 42 -27.05 4.55 2.52
C GLU A 42 -28.37 5.05 3.14
N ARG A 43 -28.43 6.34 3.52
CA ARG A 43 -29.64 6.95 4.09
C ARG A 43 -30.83 7.00 3.14
N GLN A 44 -30.63 6.79 1.84
CA GLN A 44 -31.73 6.66 0.88
C GLN A 44 -32.50 5.35 1.06
N TRP A 45 -31.87 4.34 1.67
CA TRP A 45 -32.43 2.99 1.84
C TRP A 45 -32.73 2.62 3.29
N THR A 46 -32.02 3.22 4.25
CA THR A 46 -32.21 2.96 5.68
C THR A 46 -32.21 4.23 6.51
N ALA A 47 -33.11 4.31 7.49
CA ALA A 47 -33.14 5.39 8.48
C ALA A 47 -31.94 5.34 9.45
N ARG A 48 -31.23 4.21 9.52
CA ARG A 48 -30.10 3.99 10.44
C ARG A 48 -28.80 3.78 9.65
N SER A 49 -28.02 4.84 9.51
CA SER A 49 -26.66 4.82 8.96
C SER A 49 -25.68 5.30 10.05
N PRO A 50 -24.60 4.53 10.36
CA PRO A 50 -23.56 4.96 11.28
C PRO A 50 -23.01 6.34 10.92
N SER A 51 -22.58 7.11 11.92
CA SER A 51 -21.98 8.42 11.65
C SER A 51 -20.72 8.26 10.79
N PRO A 52 -20.46 9.18 9.84
CA PRO A 52 -19.24 9.16 9.04
C PRO A 52 -17.97 9.12 9.89
N LEU A 53 -17.96 9.84 11.02
CA LEU A 53 -16.84 9.84 11.97
C LEU A 53 -16.60 8.46 12.57
N THR A 54 -17.66 7.76 13.00
CA THR A 54 -17.56 6.40 13.54
C THR A 54 -16.94 5.45 12.50
N ARG A 55 -17.36 5.53 11.24
CA ARG A 55 -16.79 4.72 10.15
C ARG A 55 -15.33 5.05 9.88
N THR A 56 -14.97 6.34 9.89
CA THR A 56 -13.57 6.77 9.74
C THR A 56 -12.71 6.22 10.87
N MET A 57 -13.13 6.34 12.12
CA MET A 57 -12.37 5.84 13.28
C MET A 57 -12.27 4.32 13.31
N GLN A 58 -13.33 3.60 12.96
CA GLN A 58 -13.27 2.14 12.81
C GLN A 58 -12.28 1.72 11.73
N SER A 59 -12.29 2.43 10.59
CA SER A 59 -11.39 2.13 9.47
C SER A 59 -9.94 2.50 9.78
N LEU A 60 -9.70 3.55 10.57
CA LEU A 60 -8.38 3.85 11.12
C LEU A 60 -7.92 2.72 12.06
N GLY A 61 -8.78 2.22 12.95
CA GLY A 61 -8.44 1.09 13.83
C GLY A 61 -8.02 -0.16 13.05
N GLU A 62 -8.79 -0.52 12.02
CA GLU A 62 -8.43 -1.60 11.10
C GLU A 62 -7.14 -1.32 10.32
N GLY A 63 -6.96 -0.07 9.88
CA GLY A 63 -5.77 0.36 9.16
C GLY A 63 -4.51 0.41 10.02
N VAL A 64 -4.60 0.66 11.33
CA VAL A 64 -3.48 0.53 12.28
C VAL A 64 -3.04 -0.94 12.40
N VAL A 65 -3.99 -1.88 12.47
CA VAL A 65 -3.67 -3.32 12.45
C VAL A 65 -2.98 -3.70 11.14
N GLY A 66 -3.51 -3.25 10.01
CA GLY A 66 -2.87 -3.40 8.70
C GLY A 66 -1.49 -2.75 8.64
N GLY A 67 -1.31 -1.59 9.26
CA GLY A 67 -0.06 -0.84 9.29
C GLY A 67 1.04 -1.52 10.10
N VAL A 68 0.70 -2.12 11.24
CA VAL A 68 1.63 -2.97 12.02
C VAL A 68 2.07 -4.18 11.19
N ALA A 69 1.12 -4.86 10.55
CA ALA A 69 1.43 -6.01 9.68
C ALA A 69 2.29 -5.59 8.46
N ALA A 70 1.98 -4.47 7.82
CA ALA A 70 2.77 -3.89 6.73
C ALA A 70 4.19 -3.59 7.19
N SER A 71 4.34 -2.98 8.37
CA SER A 71 5.64 -2.63 8.94
C SER A 71 6.51 -3.85 9.21
N LEU A 72 5.92 -4.93 9.72
CA LEU A 72 6.65 -6.19 9.92
C LEU A 72 7.13 -6.79 8.60
N LEU A 73 6.29 -6.75 7.56
CA LEU A 73 6.66 -7.21 6.22
C LEU A 73 7.73 -6.31 5.59
N PHE A 74 7.62 -4.99 5.73
CA PHE A 74 8.63 -4.04 5.27
C PHE A 74 9.95 -4.26 6.00
N VAL A 75 9.95 -4.39 7.32
CA VAL A 75 11.19 -4.72 8.04
C VAL A 75 11.76 -6.02 7.51
N LEU A 76 10.98 -7.10 7.42
CA LEU A 76 11.45 -8.40 6.94
C LEU A 76 12.09 -8.33 5.55
N LEU A 77 11.42 -7.66 4.61
CA LEU A 77 11.86 -7.54 3.22
C LEU A 77 13.02 -6.56 3.06
N GLY A 78 13.02 -5.48 3.83
CA GLY A 78 14.02 -4.42 3.82
C GLY A 78 13.97 -3.42 2.66
N PRO A 79 12.82 -3.06 2.05
CA PRO A 79 12.81 -1.97 1.08
C PRO A 79 13.18 -0.66 1.75
N SER A 80 13.80 0.23 1.00
CA SER A 80 14.17 1.55 1.48
C SER A 80 13.41 2.62 0.71
N ILE A 81 12.74 3.52 1.44
CA ILE A 81 11.83 4.50 0.85
C ILE A 81 12.53 5.52 -0.03
N ASP A 82 13.74 5.95 0.33
CA ASP A 82 14.60 6.84 -0.47
C ASP A 82 14.95 6.23 -1.83
N ARG A 83 14.93 4.90 -1.95
CA ARG A 83 15.23 4.16 -3.18
C ARG A 83 14.01 3.78 -3.99
N MET A 84 12.81 4.13 -3.56
CA MET A 84 11.59 3.82 -4.31
C MET A 84 11.39 4.73 -5.53
N GLY A 85 12.05 5.88 -5.60
CA GLY A 85 11.79 6.86 -6.67
C GLY A 85 10.47 7.60 -6.49
N LEU A 86 10.03 7.84 -5.24
CA LEU A 86 8.76 8.50 -4.92
C LEU A 86 8.55 9.83 -5.65
N GLY A 87 9.63 10.59 -5.88
CA GLY A 87 9.57 11.85 -6.64
C GLY A 87 9.07 11.69 -8.07
N PHE A 88 9.28 10.54 -8.71
CA PHE A 88 8.70 10.22 -10.02
C PHE A 88 7.36 9.50 -9.89
N LEU A 89 7.26 8.55 -8.96
CA LEU A 89 6.08 7.69 -8.82
C LEU A 89 4.80 8.49 -8.56
N LEU A 90 4.88 9.52 -7.73
CA LEU A 90 3.71 10.31 -7.39
C LEU A 90 3.18 11.15 -8.58
N PRO A 91 4.01 11.93 -9.30
CA PRO A 91 3.59 12.55 -10.56
C PRO A 91 3.11 11.55 -11.61
N ALA A 92 3.79 10.41 -11.76
CA ALA A 92 3.41 9.38 -12.73
C ALA A 92 2.04 8.78 -12.42
N ALA A 93 1.75 8.47 -11.15
CA ALA A 93 0.43 7.98 -10.72
C ALA A 93 -0.67 9.00 -11.00
N LEU A 94 -0.39 10.29 -10.75
CA LEU A 94 -1.35 11.36 -11.06
C LEU A 94 -1.58 11.52 -12.56
N ALA A 95 -0.51 11.50 -13.37
CA ALA A 95 -0.60 11.59 -14.82
C ALA A 95 -1.37 10.41 -15.43
N LEU A 96 -1.12 9.19 -14.93
CA LEU A 96 -1.87 8.00 -15.33
C LEU A 96 -3.34 8.10 -14.93
N ALA A 97 -3.64 8.62 -13.74
CA ALA A 97 -5.01 8.86 -13.29
C ALA A 97 -5.78 9.88 -14.15
N MET A 98 -5.08 10.77 -14.87
CA MET A 98 -5.70 11.70 -15.85
C MET A 98 -6.16 10.99 -17.12
N LEU A 99 -5.56 9.84 -17.48
CA LEU A 99 -6.00 9.03 -18.60
C LEU A 99 -7.24 8.23 -18.24
N ASP A 100 -7.20 7.57 -17.08
CA ASP A 100 -8.35 6.90 -16.48
C ASP A 100 -8.07 6.75 -14.97
N ALA A 101 -9.06 7.09 -14.14
CA ALA A 101 -8.95 7.03 -12.68
C ALA A 101 -8.53 5.63 -12.16
N ARG A 102 -8.76 4.56 -12.94
CA ARG A 102 -8.30 3.21 -12.64
C ARG A 102 -6.77 3.09 -12.52
N PHE A 103 -6.01 3.92 -13.22
CA PHE A 103 -4.55 3.84 -13.27
C PHE A 103 -3.85 4.59 -12.13
N VAL A 104 -4.61 5.09 -11.15
CA VAL A 104 -4.07 5.71 -9.94
C VAL A 104 -3.33 4.70 -9.04
N CYS A 105 -3.60 3.40 -9.20
CA CYS A 105 -2.98 2.37 -8.37
C CYS A 105 -1.45 2.38 -8.53
N PHE A 106 -0.77 2.28 -7.39
CA PHE A 106 0.69 2.33 -7.33
C PHE A 106 1.38 1.22 -8.15
N SER A 107 0.69 0.11 -8.43
CA SER A 107 1.17 -0.98 -9.29
C SER A 107 1.49 -0.52 -10.72
N TYR A 108 0.69 0.41 -11.29
CA TYR A 108 0.90 0.96 -12.62
C TYR A 108 2.08 1.92 -12.64
N ALA A 109 2.09 2.91 -11.75
CA ALA A 109 3.15 3.91 -11.68
C ALA A 109 4.50 3.27 -11.33
N ALA A 110 4.54 2.33 -10.39
CA ALA A 110 5.74 1.58 -10.04
C ALA A 110 6.22 0.69 -11.18
N GLY A 111 5.32 -0.01 -11.86
CA GLY A 111 5.64 -0.79 -13.06
C GLY A 111 6.29 0.05 -14.13
N LEU A 112 5.65 1.18 -14.48
CA LEU A 112 6.16 2.13 -15.48
C LEU A 112 7.53 2.67 -15.07
N ALA A 113 7.69 3.10 -13.82
CA ALA A 113 8.96 3.61 -13.32
C ALA A 113 10.07 2.55 -13.38
N CYS A 114 9.77 1.30 -13.01
CA CYS A 114 10.71 0.20 -13.09
C CYS A 114 11.12 -0.09 -14.54
N ILE A 115 10.17 -0.10 -15.48
CA ILE A 115 10.44 -0.30 -16.91
C ILE A 115 11.32 0.84 -17.45
N CYS A 116 10.99 2.09 -17.14
CA CYS A 116 11.80 3.25 -17.53
C CYS A 116 13.21 3.16 -16.94
N ASN A 117 13.35 2.81 -15.66
CA ASN A 117 14.65 2.61 -15.02
C ASN A 117 15.47 1.53 -15.74
N LEU A 118 14.86 0.40 -16.08
CA LEU A 118 15.55 -0.72 -16.73
C LEU A 118 15.95 -0.42 -18.19
N LEU A 119 15.17 0.40 -18.91
CA LEU A 119 15.46 0.80 -20.29
C LEU A 119 16.42 1.98 -20.39
N LEU A 120 16.23 2.99 -19.55
CA LEU A 120 16.82 4.33 -19.69
C LEU A 120 17.76 4.69 -18.53
N GLY A 121 17.80 3.89 -17.46
CA GLY A 121 18.50 4.24 -16.22
C GLY A 121 17.81 5.32 -15.39
N TRP A 122 16.64 5.80 -15.81
CA TRP A 122 15.88 6.86 -15.14
C TRP A 122 14.38 6.50 -15.09
N PRO A 123 13.68 6.76 -13.97
CA PRO A 123 14.14 7.40 -12.75
C PRO A 123 15.08 6.50 -11.94
N ALA A 124 15.95 7.09 -11.12
CA ALA A 124 16.83 6.31 -10.24
C ALA A 124 15.99 5.69 -9.11
N LEU A 125 15.74 4.39 -9.21
CA LEU A 125 15.05 3.61 -8.19
C LEU A 125 15.56 2.17 -8.14
N ASP A 126 15.28 1.49 -7.04
CA ASP A 126 15.55 0.07 -6.86
C ASP A 126 14.28 -0.73 -7.16
N VAL A 127 14.30 -1.50 -8.26
CA VAL A 127 13.14 -2.26 -8.76
C VAL A 127 12.63 -3.26 -7.71
N ALA A 128 13.54 -3.92 -6.98
CA ALA A 128 13.18 -4.86 -5.93
C ALA A 128 12.41 -4.16 -4.79
N SER A 129 12.93 -3.02 -4.34
CA SER A 129 12.28 -2.19 -3.31
C SER A 129 10.90 -1.71 -3.75
N ALA A 130 10.79 -1.14 -4.97
CA ALA A 130 9.53 -0.65 -5.49
C ALA A 130 8.48 -1.76 -5.63
N ALA A 131 8.85 -2.90 -6.25
CA ALA A 131 7.97 -4.05 -6.42
C ALA A 131 7.54 -4.65 -5.07
N SER A 132 8.46 -4.72 -4.10
CA SER A 132 8.13 -5.23 -2.76
C SER A 132 7.11 -4.37 -2.04
N VAL A 133 7.18 -3.04 -2.20
CA VAL A 133 6.21 -2.15 -1.56
C VAL A 133 4.84 -2.25 -2.19
N VAL A 134 4.77 -2.30 -3.53
CA VAL A 134 3.52 -2.60 -4.23
C VAL A 134 2.91 -3.91 -3.70
N GLY A 135 3.73 -4.98 -3.62
CA GLY A 135 3.32 -6.29 -3.16
C GLY A 135 2.77 -6.28 -1.73
N VAL A 136 3.49 -5.65 -0.78
CA VAL A 136 3.05 -5.53 0.61
C VAL A 136 1.76 -4.73 0.72
N LEU A 137 1.65 -3.58 0.05
CA LEU A 137 0.44 -2.75 0.12
C LEU A 137 -0.80 -3.53 -0.36
N HIS A 138 -0.70 -4.24 -1.48
CA HIS A 138 -1.80 -5.08 -1.97
C HIS A 138 -2.07 -6.29 -1.06
N LEU A 139 -1.05 -6.87 -0.43
CA LEU A 139 -1.25 -8.01 0.48
C LEU A 139 -2.02 -7.58 1.73
N ILE A 140 -1.69 -6.40 2.26
CA ILE A 140 -2.40 -5.81 3.39
C ILE A 140 -3.81 -5.41 2.99
N GLU A 141 -4.00 -4.84 1.80
CA GLU A 141 -5.32 -4.55 1.23
C GLU A 141 -6.16 -5.82 1.10
N ALA A 142 -5.61 -6.90 0.57
CA ALA A 142 -6.28 -8.20 0.47
C ALA A 142 -6.76 -8.69 1.83
N GLY A 143 -5.92 -8.60 2.87
CA GLY A 143 -6.31 -8.95 4.25
C GLY A 143 -7.45 -8.08 4.77
N LEU A 144 -7.40 -6.76 4.53
CA LEU A 144 -8.44 -5.81 4.95
C LEU A 144 -9.76 -6.04 4.19
N ILE A 145 -9.71 -6.32 2.88
CA ILE A 145 -10.87 -6.70 2.05
C ILE A 145 -11.50 -7.98 2.58
N TRP A 146 -10.70 -9.01 2.85
CA TRP A 146 -11.20 -10.28 3.36
C TRP A 146 -11.90 -10.10 4.70
N ALA A 147 -11.28 -9.37 5.63
CA ALA A 147 -11.80 -9.17 6.98
C ALA A 147 -13.03 -8.26 7.02
N THR A 148 -13.02 -7.17 6.24
CA THR A 148 -13.97 -6.04 6.44
C THR A 148 -14.55 -5.46 5.15
N GLY A 149 -14.08 -5.89 3.98
CA GLY A 149 -14.53 -5.41 2.66
C GLY A 149 -16.04 -5.52 2.41
N HIS A 150 -16.68 -6.55 2.97
CA HIS A 150 -18.11 -6.80 2.82
C HIS A 150 -18.99 -5.98 3.78
N ARG A 151 -18.40 -5.33 4.78
CA ARG A 151 -19.15 -4.58 5.81
C ARG A 151 -19.65 -3.27 5.22
N GLY A 152 -20.89 -2.92 5.54
CA GLY A 152 -21.50 -1.68 5.05
C GLY A 152 -21.80 -1.70 3.55
N ALA A 153 -22.03 -2.88 2.97
CA ALA A 153 -22.51 -3.00 1.59
C ALA A 153 -23.87 -2.30 1.44
N ILE A 154 -23.96 -1.37 0.49
CA ILE A 154 -25.15 -0.53 0.30
C ILE A 154 -25.92 -1.02 -0.92
N PRO A 155 -27.25 -1.26 -0.80
CA PRO A 155 -28.07 -1.58 -1.97
C PRO A 155 -28.10 -0.37 -2.91
N VAL A 156 -27.92 -0.64 -4.21
CA VAL A 156 -27.95 0.37 -5.27
C VAL A 156 -28.72 -0.19 -6.48
N LEU A 157 -29.29 0.69 -7.29
CA LEU A 157 -29.85 0.35 -8.59
C LEU A 157 -28.81 0.66 -9.67
N VAL A 158 -28.52 -0.31 -10.52
CA VAL A 158 -27.60 -0.19 -11.67
C VAL A 158 -28.34 -0.54 -12.95
N SER A 159 -27.82 -0.12 -14.10
CA SER A 159 -28.34 -0.56 -15.40
C SER A 159 -27.90 -2.01 -15.67
N GLY A 160 -28.85 -2.90 -15.85
CA GLY A 160 -28.62 -4.28 -16.31
C GLY A 160 -28.11 -4.31 -17.75
N LEU A 161 -27.63 -5.49 -18.18
CA LEU A 161 -27.12 -5.70 -19.54
C LEU A 161 -28.19 -5.46 -20.63
N ASP A 162 -29.46 -5.62 -20.27
CA ASP A 162 -30.64 -5.36 -21.09
C ASP A 162 -31.15 -3.90 -20.97
N GLY A 163 -30.41 -3.04 -20.27
CA GLY A 163 -30.78 -1.64 -20.01
C GLY A 163 -31.85 -1.44 -18.94
N ARG A 164 -32.35 -2.52 -18.31
CA ARG A 164 -33.36 -2.43 -17.25
C ARG A 164 -32.72 -2.21 -15.89
N PRO A 165 -33.38 -1.51 -14.93
CA PRO A 165 -32.86 -1.37 -13.58
C PRO A 165 -32.68 -2.73 -12.91
N ALA A 166 -31.48 -2.98 -12.40
CA ALA A 166 -31.11 -4.18 -11.64
C ALA A 166 -30.59 -3.80 -10.26
N GLY A 167 -30.94 -4.58 -9.24
CA GLY A 167 -30.40 -4.41 -7.90
C GLY A 167 -28.95 -4.89 -7.82
N ALA A 168 -28.11 -4.14 -7.14
CA ALA A 168 -26.74 -4.51 -6.83
C ALA A 168 -26.37 -4.05 -5.41
N PHE A 169 -25.21 -4.49 -4.93
CA PHE A 169 -24.60 -3.99 -3.71
C PHE A 169 -23.28 -3.29 -4.04
N LEU A 170 -23.16 -2.04 -3.61
CA LEU A 170 -21.92 -1.27 -3.62
C LEU A 170 -21.14 -1.59 -2.35
N MET A 171 -19.89 -2.02 -2.52
CA MET A 171 -18.94 -2.26 -1.43
C MET A 171 -17.80 -1.26 -1.58
N GLU A 172 -17.78 -0.24 -0.72
CA GLU A 172 -16.70 0.76 -0.67
C GLU A 172 -16.10 0.82 0.74
N ARG A 173 -14.78 0.62 0.85
CA ARG A 173 -14.01 0.74 2.09
C ARG A 173 -12.72 1.53 1.82
N PHE A 174 -12.38 2.40 2.77
CA PHE A 174 -11.15 3.18 2.75
C PHE A 174 -10.49 3.06 4.12
N TRP A 175 -9.24 2.62 4.15
CA TRP A 175 -8.45 2.42 5.36
C TRP A 175 -7.27 3.39 5.37
N PRO A 176 -7.21 4.34 6.32
CA PRO A 176 -6.00 5.05 6.68
C PRO A 176 -5.00 4.07 7.32
N VAL A 177 -3.86 3.84 6.67
CA VAL A 177 -2.86 2.86 7.12
C VAL A 177 -1.57 3.60 7.47
N PRO A 178 -1.39 4.01 8.75
CA PRO A 178 -0.10 4.45 9.24
C PRO A 178 0.82 3.25 9.42
N ALA A 179 1.93 3.21 8.68
CA ALA A 179 2.91 2.14 8.68
C ALA A 179 4.33 2.68 8.79
N ALA A 180 5.22 1.90 9.39
CA ALA A 180 6.64 2.16 9.44
C ALA A 180 7.33 1.46 8.25
N ILE A 181 8.12 2.22 7.49
CA ILE A 181 8.92 1.73 6.37
C ILE A 181 10.38 2.10 6.57
N GLY A 182 11.27 1.29 5.99
CA GLY A 182 12.71 1.54 6.03
C GLY A 182 13.14 2.81 5.34
N LEU A 183 14.12 3.47 5.93
CA LEU A 183 14.90 4.54 5.35
C LEU A 183 16.38 4.25 5.62
N MET A 184 17.16 4.09 4.57
CA MET A 184 18.60 3.90 4.69
C MET A 184 19.27 5.26 4.94
N LEU A 185 19.94 5.37 6.07
CA LEU A 185 20.73 6.54 6.46
C LEU A 185 22.20 6.19 6.49
N TYR A 186 23.07 7.12 6.10
CA TYR A 186 24.51 6.92 6.09
C TYR A 186 25.16 7.78 7.16
N TYR A 187 25.96 7.14 8.00
CA TYR A 187 26.67 7.77 9.11
C TYR A 187 28.18 7.54 8.96
N PRO A 188 29.05 8.48 9.35
CA PRO A 188 30.49 8.21 9.44
C PRO A 188 30.75 7.02 10.38
N ILE A 189 31.73 6.16 10.04
CA ILE A 189 32.08 4.99 10.88
C ILE A 189 32.51 5.42 12.30
N SER A 190 33.05 6.63 12.45
CA SER A 190 33.45 7.22 13.73
C SER A 190 32.29 7.74 14.59
N SER A 191 31.07 7.79 14.06
CA SER A 191 29.91 8.32 14.80
C SER A 191 29.35 7.30 15.80
N VAL A 192 28.94 7.81 16.97
CA VAL A 192 28.12 7.02 17.91
C VAL A 192 26.76 6.83 17.27
N LEU A 193 26.42 5.59 16.97
CA LEU A 193 25.13 5.27 16.38
C LEU A 193 24.00 5.48 17.41
N PRO A 194 22.78 5.81 16.95
CA PRO A 194 21.57 5.72 17.76
C PRO A 194 21.38 4.30 18.31
N ASP A 195 20.38 4.06 19.16
CA ASP A 195 20.00 2.70 19.58
C ASP A 195 19.70 1.81 18.36
N VAL A 196 20.66 0.98 17.94
CA VAL A 196 20.54 0.06 16.80
C VAL A 196 20.21 -1.34 17.32
N ILE A 197 19.23 -1.99 16.70
CA ILE A 197 19.00 -3.42 16.89
C ILE A 197 19.93 -4.19 15.95
N ALA A 198 20.74 -5.09 16.51
CA ALA A 198 21.53 -6.03 15.71
C ALA A 198 20.60 -7.01 15.01
N MET A 199 20.54 -6.92 13.67
CA MET A 199 19.76 -7.82 12.83
C MET A 199 20.63 -9.02 12.39
N PRO A 200 20.02 -10.19 12.14
CA PRO A 200 20.76 -11.39 11.73
C PRO A 200 21.37 -11.23 10.33
N GLN A 201 22.41 -12.00 10.02
CA GLN A 201 23.19 -11.89 8.77
C GLN A 201 22.39 -12.17 7.48
N TRP A 202 21.26 -12.88 7.57
CA TRP A 202 20.36 -13.12 6.43
C TRP A 202 19.49 -11.90 6.10
N TRP A 203 19.38 -10.94 7.02
CA TRP A 203 18.52 -9.77 6.89
C TRP A 203 19.29 -8.57 6.29
N PRO A 204 18.65 -7.75 5.43
CA PRO A 204 17.30 -7.91 4.87
C PRO A 204 17.23 -8.93 3.73
N LEU A 205 16.00 -9.43 3.45
CA LEU A 205 15.76 -10.35 2.33
C LEU A 205 16.09 -9.70 0.97
N ILE A 206 15.75 -8.43 0.79
CA ILE A 206 16.11 -7.63 -0.37
C ILE A 206 17.35 -6.82 -0.01
N LYS A 207 18.51 -7.27 -0.52
CA LYS A 207 19.78 -6.58 -0.28
C LYS A 207 19.85 -5.32 -1.13
N SER A 208 20.24 -4.21 -0.50
CA SER A 208 20.50 -2.97 -1.23
C SER A 208 21.65 -3.15 -2.21
N THR A 209 21.42 -2.73 -3.45
CA THR A 209 22.41 -2.71 -4.53
C THR A 209 23.27 -1.44 -4.53
N ALA A 210 22.93 -0.43 -3.70
CA ALA A 210 23.71 0.79 -3.60
C ALA A 210 25.05 0.54 -2.87
N PRO A 211 26.18 1.04 -3.41
CA PRO A 211 27.42 1.07 -2.67
C PRO A 211 27.28 2.01 -1.47
N VAL A 212 27.75 1.56 -0.32
CA VAL A 212 27.91 2.41 0.87
C VAL A 212 29.11 3.33 0.60
N PRO A 213 28.98 4.67 0.77
CA PRO A 213 30.10 5.58 0.58
C PRO A 213 31.30 5.22 1.46
N GLU A 214 32.52 5.47 0.97
CA GLU A 214 33.74 5.21 1.74
C GLU A 214 33.74 5.97 3.08
N GLY A 215 34.19 5.29 4.14
CA GLY A 215 34.20 5.87 5.49
C GLY A 215 32.82 6.01 6.15
N MET A 216 31.75 5.55 5.50
CA MET A 216 30.39 5.53 6.03
C MET A 216 29.90 4.11 6.34
N GLN A 217 28.93 4.04 7.24
CA GLN A 217 28.14 2.86 7.54
C GLN A 217 26.66 3.16 7.31
N ALA A 218 25.94 2.17 6.78
CA ALA A 218 24.52 2.27 6.50
C ALA A 218 23.71 1.80 7.71
N VAL A 219 22.74 2.60 8.13
CA VAL A 219 21.82 2.32 9.23
C VAL A 219 20.40 2.36 8.68
N TYR A 220 19.66 1.28 8.91
CA TYR A 220 18.27 1.17 8.50
C TYR A 220 17.36 1.75 9.59
N ALA A 221 16.87 2.97 9.37
CA ALA A 221 15.91 3.63 10.24
C ALA A 221 14.47 3.29 9.83
N LEU A 222 13.53 3.39 10.77
CA LEU A 222 12.10 3.27 10.48
C LEU A 222 11.43 4.63 10.53
N VAL A 223 10.82 5.02 9.42
CA VAL A 223 10.01 6.24 9.32
C VAL A 223 8.54 5.87 9.18
N GLY A 224 7.68 6.57 9.93
CA GLY A 224 6.24 6.41 9.85
C GLY A 224 5.65 7.21 8.68
N LEU A 225 4.77 6.59 7.90
CA LEU A 225 3.99 7.23 6.85
C LEU A 225 2.56 6.71 6.84
N THR A 226 1.63 7.56 6.41
CA THR A 226 0.22 7.17 6.28
C THR A 226 -0.14 7.01 4.80
N ALA A 227 -0.56 5.79 4.43
CA ALA A 227 -1.14 5.50 3.13
C ALA A 227 -2.67 5.38 3.22
N ILE A 228 -3.36 5.47 2.09
CA ILE A 228 -4.77 5.10 1.96
C ILE A 228 -4.84 3.82 1.15
N LEU A 229 -5.40 2.77 1.74
CA LEU A 229 -5.79 1.55 1.02
C LEU A 229 -7.30 1.61 0.77
N GLY A 230 -7.77 1.15 -0.38
CA GLY A 230 -9.12 1.43 -0.85
C GLY A 230 -9.69 0.29 -1.67
N TYR A 231 -10.85 -0.21 -1.25
CA TYR A 231 -11.61 -1.21 -1.98
C TYR A 231 -12.93 -0.60 -2.46
N SER A 232 -13.23 -0.78 -3.74
CA SER A 232 -14.49 -0.36 -4.36
C SER A 232 -14.93 -1.37 -5.40
N ASP A 233 -16.11 -1.94 -5.24
CA ASP A 233 -16.61 -2.97 -6.15
C ASP A 233 -18.15 -3.06 -6.09
N LEU A 234 -18.74 -3.63 -7.13
CA LEU A 234 -20.18 -3.83 -7.28
C LEU A 234 -20.47 -5.32 -7.44
N THR A 235 -21.50 -5.81 -6.76
CA THR A 235 -21.97 -7.19 -6.94
C THR A 235 -23.47 -7.26 -7.20
N TYR A 236 -23.85 -8.02 -8.22
CA TYR A 236 -25.25 -8.22 -8.63
C TYR A 236 -25.64 -9.72 -8.67
N THR A 237 -24.67 -10.64 -8.76
CA THR A 237 -24.90 -12.10 -8.79
C THR A 237 -24.36 -12.84 -7.56
N ARG A 238 -23.57 -12.18 -6.71
CA ARG A 238 -22.95 -12.79 -5.53
C ARG A 238 -23.27 -11.99 -4.28
N LEU A 239 -23.33 -12.69 -3.14
CA LEU A 239 -23.35 -12.03 -1.83
C LEU A 239 -22.05 -11.22 -1.63
N PRO A 240 -22.12 -10.01 -1.03
CA PRO A 240 -20.94 -9.17 -0.76
C PRO A 240 -19.76 -9.93 -0.17
N ARG A 241 -20.00 -10.72 0.88
CA ARG A 241 -18.95 -11.52 1.56
C ARG A 241 -18.29 -12.57 0.66
N ARG A 242 -19.02 -13.15 -0.30
CA ARG A 242 -18.42 -14.09 -1.28
C ARG A 242 -17.61 -13.33 -2.32
N LYS A 243 -18.11 -12.20 -2.83
CA LYS A 243 -17.39 -11.38 -3.81
C LYS A 243 -16.08 -10.85 -3.20
N THR A 244 -16.11 -10.25 -2.01
CA THR A 244 -14.91 -9.73 -1.35
C THR A 244 -13.90 -10.84 -1.04
N GLY A 245 -14.36 -12.04 -0.68
CA GLY A 245 -13.46 -13.19 -0.47
C GLY A 245 -12.69 -13.59 -1.71
N VAL A 246 -13.34 -13.60 -2.88
CA VAL A 246 -12.69 -13.88 -4.17
C VAL A 246 -11.71 -12.77 -4.54
N THR A 247 -12.12 -11.50 -4.43
CA THR A 247 -11.24 -10.36 -4.74
C THR A 247 -10.02 -10.34 -3.83
N ALA A 248 -10.19 -10.59 -2.53
CA ALA A 248 -9.08 -10.71 -1.60
C ALA A 248 -8.14 -11.88 -1.94
N ALA A 249 -8.67 -13.04 -2.33
CA ALA A 249 -7.83 -14.18 -2.71
C ALA A 249 -7.00 -13.89 -3.97
N MET A 250 -7.60 -13.25 -4.98
CA MET A 250 -6.89 -12.83 -6.20
C MET A 250 -5.81 -11.78 -5.88
N SER A 251 -6.13 -10.79 -5.05
CA SER A 251 -5.16 -9.78 -4.61
C SER A 251 -4.02 -10.37 -3.80
N ALA A 252 -4.30 -11.29 -2.87
CA ALA A 252 -3.27 -12.01 -2.15
C ALA A 252 -2.37 -12.85 -3.07
N ALA A 253 -2.95 -13.54 -4.06
CA ALA A 253 -2.17 -14.32 -5.03
C ALA A 253 -1.24 -13.43 -5.86
N TYR A 254 -1.77 -12.32 -6.40
CA TYR A 254 -0.97 -11.30 -7.10
C TYR A 254 0.18 -10.79 -6.22
N SER A 255 -0.11 -10.39 -4.99
CA SER A 255 0.88 -9.88 -4.06
C SER A 255 1.97 -10.89 -3.73
N LEU A 256 1.61 -12.15 -3.45
CA LEU A 256 2.59 -13.18 -3.12
C LEU A 256 3.52 -13.48 -4.31
N ILE A 257 2.99 -13.52 -5.53
CA ILE A 257 3.81 -13.67 -6.74
C ILE A 257 4.74 -12.47 -6.91
N LEU A 258 4.23 -11.24 -6.79
CA LEU A 258 5.03 -10.02 -6.95
C LEU A 258 6.12 -9.91 -5.86
N LEU A 259 5.81 -10.27 -4.61
CA LEU A 259 6.79 -10.33 -3.52
C LEU A 259 7.87 -11.38 -3.79
N GLY A 260 7.49 -12.56 -4.30
CA GLY A 260 8.45 -13.58 -4.74
C GLY A 260 9.38 -13.06 -5.83
N LEU A 261 8.84 -12.38 -6.84
CA LEU A 261 9.63 -11.74 -7.91
C LEU A 261 10.54 -10.63 -7.36
N ALA A 262 10.05 -9.82 -6.43
CA ALA A 262 10.84 -8.76 -5.79
C ALA A 262 12.05 -9.33 -5.04
N VAL A 263 11.87 -10.39 -4.25
CA VAL A 263 12.98 -11.07 -3.57
C VAL A 263 13.96 -11.69 -4.58
N LEU A 264 13.46 -12.37 -5.62
CA LEU A 264 14.32 -12.96 -6.66
C LEU A 264 15.11 -11.90 -7.44
N SER A 265 14.54 -10.71 -7.64
CA SER A 265 15.18 -9.61 -8.35
C SER A 265 16.44 -9.09 -7.67
N SER A 266 16.61 -9.35 -6.36
CA SER A 266 17.84 -9.02 -5.62
C SER A 266 19.06 -9.86 -6.04
N THR A 267 18.84 -11.02 -6.69
CA THR A 267 19.91 -11.95 -7.09
C THR A 267 19.90 -12.28 -8.59
N ARG A 268 18.77 -12.11 -9.29
CA ARG A 268 18.59 -12.51 -10.68
C ARG A 268 18.13 -11.34 -11.55
N ARG A 269 18.91 -11.01 -12.58
CA ARG A 269 18.59 -9.90 -13.50
C ARG A 269 17.27 -10.09 -14.26
N TRP A 270 16.91 -11.32 -14.64
CA TRP A 270 15.64 -11.60 -15.33
C TRP A 270 14.42 -11.28 -14.45
N ALA A 271 14.55 -11.43 -13.13
CA ALA A 271 13.47 -11.19 -12.19
C ALA A 271 13.16 -9.70 -12.01
N LEU A 272 14.12 -8.80 -12.32
CA LEU A 272 13.87 -7.36 -12.39
C LEU A 272 12.81 -7.05 -13.45
N TRP A 273 13.00 -7.57 -14.67
CA TRP A 273 12.05 -7.41 -15.77
C TRP A 273 10.71 -8.08 -15.47
N ALA A 274 10.74 -9.29 -14.92
CA ALA A 274 9.53 -10.00 -14.53
C ALA A 274 8.71 -9.21 -13.50
N ALA A 275 9.35 -8.68 -12.44
CA ALA A 275 8.66 -7.85 -11.44
C ALA A 275 8.10 -6.55 -12.04
N ALA A 276 8.90 -5.87 -12.88
CA ALA A 276 8.52 -4.61 -13.51
C ALA A 276 7.30 -4.75 -14.43
N LEU A 277 7.25 -5.83 -15.23
CA LEU A 277 6.13 -6.13 -16.13
C LEU A 277 4.93 -6.73 -15.40
N PHE A 278 5.17 -7.61 -14.43
CA PHE A 278 4.11 -8.26 -13.67
C PHE A 278 3.38 -7.30 -12.74
N SER A 279 4.04 -6.25 -12.22
CA SER A 279 3.39 -5.24 -11.36
C SER A 279 2.11 -4.67 -12.01
N PRO A 280 2.14 -4.06 -13.21
CA PRO A 280 0.94 -3.57 -13.88
C PRO A 280 0.11 -4.69 -14.52
N ALA A 281 0.73 -5.67 -15.18
CA ALA A 281 -0.01 -6.70 -15.92
C ALA A 281 -0.76 -7.67 -15.01
N GLY A 282 -0.13 -8.09 -13.91
CA GLY A 282 -0.75 -8.95 -12.90
C GLY A 282 -1.88 -8.23 -12.15
N HIS A 283 -1.75 -6.91 -11.95
CA HIS A 283 -2.80 -6.10 -11.35
C HIS A 283 -4.04 -6.02 -12.27
N GLU A 284 -3.84 -5.87 -13.57
CA GLU A 284 -4.93 -5.88 -14.56
C GLU A 284 -5.70 -7.21 -14.59
N LEU A 285 -5.01 -8.34 -14.35
CA LEU A 285 -5.67 -9.66 -14.27
C LEU A 285 -6.53 -9.84 -13.01
N MET A 286 -6.34 -8.99 -12.00
CA MET A 286 -7.04 -9.05 -10.72
C MET A 286 -8.30 -8.18 -10.68
N VAL A 287 -8.25 -7.00 -11.30
CA VAL A 287 -9.32 -5.98 -11.32
C VAL A 287 -10.45 -6.41 -12.23
#